data_AF-A0A7X3X627-F1
#
_entry.id   AF-A0A7X3X627-F1
#
_cell.length_a   1.000
_cell.length_b   1.000
_cell.length_c   1.000
_cell.angle_alpha   90.00
_cell.angle_beta   90.00
_cell.angle_gamma   90.00
#
_symmetry.space_group_name_H-M   'P 1'
#
loop_
_entity.id
_entity.type
_entity.pdbx_description
1 polymer ?
#
loop_
_entity_poly.entity_id
_entity_poly.type
_entity_poly.pdbx_seq_one_letter_code
_entity_poly.pdbx_strand_id
1 'polypeptide(L)'
;MAGRLSTSPPWRQLVRMIHRSTHMTGSGAAASRAPRKVAAGPRSLVAMVACALFGTVSGALAQGTPVACVAPGSPLRLDHVPVAVGDLEALSQRLTDEFGFRVQDPERGENGLAAAAIPFGDGTRLELKTVAAAPGPDTPGAAEAQRYADLIADGGGGAYLALSGPDPAGVLDIAGELEPALAATSGEAGRRVGFPRDHPLHAVFFVDPDPGAREPPIMSGAPEHPNRARGLQAVWIMAEDPERLTRFLLAFGARDCGPSRHPEHLYGRAVGIRGGTVYVVDARLWMADPGSAPVVSLTVLGGPESVSDNIVLGSAGGLWIELRPSEGNE
;
A
#
# COMPACT_ATOMS: atom_id res chain seq x y z
N MET A 1 -37.88 -12.25 -9.89
CA MET A 1 -37.11 -13.49 -9.66
C MET A 1 -35.64 -13.10 -9.57
N ALA A 2 -35.09 -12.99 -8.37
CA ALA A 2 -33.72 -12.53 -8.13
C ALA A 2 -32.82 -13.73 -7.85
N GLY A 3 -31.92 -14.04 -8.78
CA GLY A 3 -30.87 -15.04 -8.57
C GLY A 3 -29.64 -14.36 -7.97
N ARG A 4 -29.24 -14.78 -6.76
CA ARG A 4 -27.93 -14.42 -6.18
C ARG A 4 -26.86 -15.28 -6.86
N LEU A 5 -25.94 -14.65 -7.58
CA LEU A 5 -24.72 -15.30 -8.05
C LEU A 5 -23.62 -15.08 -7.00
N SER A 6 -23.26 -16.17 -6.34
CA SER A 6 -22.13 -16.30 -5.41
C SER A 6 -20.87 -16.63 -6.23
N THR A 7 -19.85 -15.79 -6.19
CA THR A 7 -18.60 -15.94 -6.98
C THR A 7 -17.36 -16.20 -6.11
N SER A 8 -17.50 -16.91 -4.99
CA SER A 8 -16.33 -17.47 -4.30
C SER A 8 -15.96 -18.83 -4.91
N PRO A 9 -14.70 -19.04 -5.35
CA PRO A 9 -14.25 -20.36 -5.78
C PRO A 9 -14.14 -21.31 -4.56
N PRO A 10 -14.37 -22.62 -4.74
CA PRO A 10 -14.34 -23.58 -3.64
C PRO A 10 -12.91 -23.83 -3.14
N TRP A 11 -12.74 -23.75 -1.81
CA TRP A 11 -11.54 -23.99 -0.96
C TRP A 11 -10.65 -25.21 -1.30
N ARG A 12 -11.07 -26.13 -2.17
CA ARG A 12 -10.42 -27.44 -2.36
C ARG A 12 -9.25 -27.50 -3.34
N GLN A 13 -8.80 -26.39 -3.92
CA GLN A 13 -7.62 -26.40 -4.81
C GLN A 13 -6.29 -25.99 -4.15
N LEU A 14 -6.28 -25.55 -2.88
CA LEU A 14 -5.06 -25.07 -2.22
C LEU A 14 -4.08 -26.16 -1.73
N VAL A 15 -4.39 -27.46 -1.88
CA VAL A 15 -3.64 -28.55 -1.22
C VAL A 15 -2.66 -29.29 -2.14
N ARG A 16 -2.43 -28.87 -3.40
CA ARG A 16 -1.57 -29.62 -4.33
C ARG A 16 -0.25 -28.99 -4.78
N MET A 17 0.17 -27.85 -4.22
CA MET A 17 1.47 -27.23 -4.55
C MET A 17 2.51 -27.26 -3.43
N ILE A 18 2.37 -28.17 -2.45
CA ILE A 18 3.43 -28.46 -1.48
C ILE A 18 3.94 -29.89 -1.72
N HIS A 19 4.64 -30.12 -2.82
CA HIS A 19 5.63 -31.20 -2.97
C HIS A 19 6.22 -31.18 -4.38
N ARG A 20 7.32 -30.42 -4.56
CA ARG A 20 8.44 -30.76 -5.47
C ARG A 20 9.49 -29.64 -5.43
N SER A 21 10.44 -29.75 -4.52
CA SER A 21 11.85 -29.45 -4.78
C SER A 21 12.66 -29.78 -3.54
N THR A 22 13.23 -30.98 -3.51
CA THR A 22 14.42 -31.27 -2.70
C THR A 22 15.27 -32.23 -3.52
N HIS A 23 16.26 -31.69 -4.22
CA HIS A 23 17.41 -32.48 -4.61
C HIS A 23 18.46 -32.35 -3.51
N MET A 24 18.67 -33.48 -2.82
CA MET A 24 19.79 -33.72 -1.94
C MET A 24 21.09 -33.80 -2.75
N THR A 25 22.13 -33.14 -2.27
CA THR A 25 23.50 -33.67 -2.29
C THR A 25 24.06 -33.52 -0.89
N GLY A 26 24.26 -34.66 -0.23
CA GLY A 26 24.91 -34.76 1.06
C GLY A 26 26.38 -35.16 0.93
N SER A 27 27.18 -34.65 1.85
CA SER A 27 28.42 -35.22 2.40
C SER A 27 28.80 -34.27 3.54
N GLY A 28 28.94 -34.63 4.82
CA GLY A 28 29.34 -35.90 5.40
C GLY A 28 30.57 -35.62 6.27
N ALA A 29 30.40 -35.28 7.54
CA ALA A 29 31.44 -35.39 8.56
C ALA A 29 30.82 -35.37 9.96
N ALA A 30 31.02 -36.48 10.67
CA ALA A 30 30.55 -36.73 12.02
C ALA A 30 31.49 -36.13 13.08
N ALA A 31 30.94 -35.71 14.22
CA ALA A 31 31.65 -35.74 15.49
C ALA A 31 30.68 -35.88 16.66
N SER A 32 31.06 -36.77 17.57
CA SER A 32 30.33 -37.36 18.70
C SER A 32 30.27 -36.53 19.98
N ARG A 33 29.47 -37.05 20.96
CA ARG A 33 29.48 -36.88 22.44
C ARG A 33 28.67 -35.70 22.98
N ALA A 34 27.92 -35.80 24.08
CA ALA A 34 27.56 -36.87 25.03
C ALA A 34 26.34 -36.37 25.86
N PRO A 35 25.54 -37.25 26.49
CA PRO A 35 24.38 -36.84 27.28
C PRO A 35 24.76 -36.49 28.72
N ARG A 36 24.33 -35.31 29.21
CA ARG A 36 24.43 -34.95 30.63
C ARG A 36 23.06 -35.06 31.30
N LYS A 37 22.91 -36.11 32.11
CA LYS A 37 21.84 -36.27 33.10
C LYS A 37 22.17 -35.43 34.34
N VAL A 38 21.25 -34.57 34.76
CA VAL A 38 21.19 -34.00 36.12
C VAL A 38 19.70 -33.89 36.45
N ALA A 39 19.13 -34.92 37.09
CA ALA A 39 18.89 -35.01 38.53
C ALA A 39 17.74 -34.12 39.00
N ALA A 40 16.60 -34.78 39.21
CA ALA A 40 15.42 -34.25 39.89
C ALA A 40 15.70 -34.02 41.38
N GLY A 41 15.17 -32.94 41.93
CA GLY A 41 15.06 -32.70 43.36
C GLY A 41 13.62 -32.26 43.67
N PRO A 42 12.92 -32.90 44.62
CA PRO A 42 11.58 -32.49 45.03
C PRO A 42 11.70 -31.59 46.26
N ARG A 43 11.08 -30.40 46.23
CA ARG A 43 10.65 -29.71 47.46
C ARG A 43 9.35 -28.99 47.22
N SER A 44 8.32 -29.52 47.88
CA SER A 44 7.06 -28.87 48.19
C SER A 44 7.27 -27.47 48.75
N LEU A 45 6.38 -26.55 48.39
CA LEU A 45 5.75 -25.66 49.34
C LEU A 45 4.37 -25.29 48.80
N VAL A 46 3.37 -25.84 49.48
CA VAL A 46 1.97 -25.44 49.40
C VAL A 46 1.90 -23.98 49.84
N ALA A 47 1.63 -23.08 48.92
CA ALA A 47 1.20 -21.71 49.22
C ALA A 47 -0.30 -21.64 48.93
N MET A 48 -1.10 -21.55 49.98
CA MET A 48 -2.48 -21.07 49.90
C MET A 48 -2.44 -19.66 49.32
N VAL A 49 -2.85 -19.52 48.06
CA VAL A 49 -3.20 -18.22 47.51
C VAL A 49 -4.71 -18.08 47.65
N ALA A 50 -5.10 -17.17 48.52
CA ALA A 50 -6.48 -16.76 48.69
C ALA A 50 -7.02 -16.27 47.34
N CYS A 51 -8.09 -16.90 46.85
CA CYS A 51 -8.91 -16.39 45.76
C CYS A 51 -9.58 -15.08 46.22
N ALA A 52 -8.84 -13.97 46.15
CA ALA A 52 -9.46 -12.66 46.05
C ALA A 52 -10.00 -12.54 44.63
N LEU A 53 -11.31 -12.74 44.48
CA LEU A 53 -12.10 -12.35 43.32
C LEU A 53 -12.06 -10.82 43.21
N PHE A 54 -10.92 -10.26 42.82
CA PHE A 54 -10.89 -8.93 42.24
C PHE A 54 -11.52 -9.07 40.87
N GLY A 55 -12.75 -8.57 40.75
CA GLY A 55 -13.38 -8.32 39.46
C GLY A 55 -12.43 -7.44 38.66
N THR A 56 -11.64 -8.07 37.79
CA THR A 56 -10.95 -7.36 36.73
C THR A 56 -12.05 -6.80 35.86
N VAL A 57 -12.43 -5.56 36.13
CA VAL A 57 -13.12 -4.73 35.16
C VAL A 57 -12.13 -4.67 34.01
N SER A 58 -12.26 -5.61 33.07
CA SER A 58 -11.64 -5.52 31.76
C SER A 58 -12.23 -4.27 31.17
N GLY A 59 -11.57 -3.14 31.44
CA GLY A 59 -11.74 -1.94 30.67
C GLY A 59 -11.42 -2.36 29.26
N ALA A 60 -12.46 -2.67 28.48
CA ALA A 60 -12.41 -2.59 27.05
C ALA A 60 -11.96 -1.15 26.80
N LEU A 61 -10.65 -0.97 26.68
CA LEU A 61 -10.06 0.24 26.15
C LEU A 61 -10.72 0.35 24.81
N ALA A 62 -11.72 1.23 24.72
CA ALA A 62 -12.28 1.65 23.46
C ALA A 62 -11.07 1.96 22.59
N GLN A 63 -10.87 1.13 21.57
CA GLN A 63 -9.83 1.36 20.59
C GLN A 63 -10.28 2.62 19.88
N GLY A 64 -9.87 3.76 20.45
CA GLY A 64 -10.13 5.06 19.87
C GLY A 64 -9.68 4.99 18.42
N THR A 65 -10.50 5.53 17.53
CA THR A 65 -10.12 5.73 16.15
C THR A 65 -8.71 6.30 16.14
N PRO A 66 -7.73 5.64 15.49
CA PRO A 66 -6.36 6.11 15.50
C PRO A 66 -6.37 7.55 14.97
N VAL A 67 -5.93 8.48 15.82
CA VAL A 67 -5.84 9.90 15.46
C VAL A 67 -5.06 10.02 14.16
N ALA A 68 -5.62 10.73 13.18
CA ALA A 68 -4.99 10.87 11.87
C ALA A 68 -3.53 11.34 12.02
N CYS A 69 -2.59 10.49 11.63
CA CYS A 69 -1.17 10.77 11.67
C CYS A 69 -0.80 11.64 10.46
N VAL A 70 -0.86 12.96 10.64
CA VAL A 70 -0.54 13.93 9.58
C VAL A 70 0.65 14.81 9.97
N ALA A 71 1.40 15.26 8.97
CA ALA A 71 2.49 16.20 9.12
C ALA A 71 2.28 17.42 8.21
N PRO A 72 1.45 18.41 8.62
CA PRO A 72 1.08 19.53 7.75
C PRO A 72 2.27 20.36 7.24
N GLY A 73 3.36 20.45 8.03
CA GLY A 73 4.60 21.15 7.66
C GLY A 73 5.60 20.32 6.87
N SER A 74 5.29 19.05 6.57
CA SER A 74 6.16 18.19 5.75
C SER A 74 6.21 18.72 4.32
N PRO A 75 7.40 18.85 3.70
CA PRO A 75 7.48 19.14 2.28
C PRO A 75 6.89 17.99 1.46
N LEU A 76 7.10 16.75 1.92
CA LEU A 76 6.54 15.53 1.33
C LEU A 76 5.02 15.51 1.41
N ARG A 77 4.38 15.30 0.26
CA ARG A 77 2.93 15.29 0.06
C ARG A 77 2.50 13.99 -0.63
N LEU A 78 1.32 13.49 -0.26
CA LEU A 78 0.63 12.44 -1.01
C LEU A 78 0.14 13.01 -2.34
N ASP A 79 0.60 12.44 -3.46
CA ASP A 79 0.22 12.92 -4.80
C ASP A 79 -0.86 12.02 -5.42
N HIS A 80 -0.47 10.80 -5.76
CA HIS A 80 -1.39 9.83 -6.34
C HIS A 80 -0.98 8.40 -6.06
N VAL A 81 -1.92 7.49 -6.29
CA VAL A 81 -1.68 6.05 -6.20
C VAL A 81 -2.05 5.42 -7.54
N PRO A 82 -1.07 5.03 -8.37
CA PRO A 82 -1.32 4.18 -9.52
C PRO A 82 -1.70 2.77 -9.09
N VAL A 83 -2.73 2.19 -9.69
CA VAL A 83 -3.26 0.85 -9.43
C VAL A 83 -3.30 0.07 -10.74
N ALA A 84 -2.74 -1.14 -10.75
CA ALA A 84 -2.84 -2.07 -11.87
C ALA A 84 -4.24 -2.71 -11.93
N VAL A 85 -4.93 -2.58 -13.07
CA VAL A 85 -6.29 -3.07 -13.27
C VAL A 85 -6.39 -3.92 -14.53
N GLY A 86 -7.04 -5.08 -14.42
CA GLY A 86 -7.15 -6.03 -15.54
C GLY A 86 -8.11 -5.56 -16.63
N ASP A 87 -9.24 -4.96 -16.24
CA ASP A 87 -10.24 -4.39 -17.14
C ASP A 87 -10.56 -2.96 -16.67
N LEU A 88 -9.96 -1.97 -17.35
CA LEU A 88 -10.07 -0.56 -16.98
C LEU A 88 -11.48 -0.02 -17.21
N GLU A 89 -12.15 -0.43 -18.28
CA GLU A 89 -13.49 0.06 -18.64
C GLU A 89 -14.52 -0.49 -17.66
N ALA A 90 -14.55 -1.81 -17.45
CA ALA A 90 -15.49 -2.45 -16.54
C ALA A 90 -15.32 -1.94 -15.11
N LEU A 91 -14.08 -1.74 -14.64
CA LEU A 91 -13.83 -1.22 -13.31
C LEU A 91 -14.23 0.26 -13.17
N SER A 92 -13.94 1.08 -14.18
CA SER A 92 -14.33 2.51 -14.17
C SER A 92 -15.85 2.67 -14.14
N GLN A 93 -16.57 1.87 -14.92
CA GLN A 93 -18.03 1.84 -14.90
C GLN A 93 -18.56 1.44 -13.52
N ARG A 94 -18.02 0.38 -12.93
CA ARG A 94 -18.40 -0.09 -11.59
C ARG A 94 -18.15 0.96 -10.51
N LEU A 95 -16.98 1.61 -10.53
CA LEU A 95 -16.64 2.68 -9.59
C LEU A 95 -17.59 3.88 -9.72
N THR A 96 -18.06 4.16 -10.93
CA THR A 96 -19.05 5.22 -11.19
C THR A 96 -20.43 4.84 -10.70
N ASP A 97 -20.94 3.67 -11.10
CA ASP A 97 -22.32 3.26 -10.89
C ASP A 97 -22.59 2.77 -9.46
N GLU A 98 -21.69 1.95 -8.90
CA GLU A 98 -21.90 1.32 -7.59
C GLU A 98 -21.37 2.20 -6.45
N PHE A 99 -20.25 2.88 -6.69
CA PHE A 99 -19.51 3.59 -5.63
C PHE A 99 -19.56 5.11 -5.76
N GLY A 100 -20.17 5.65 -6.82
CA GLY A 100 -20.38 7.09 -6.97
C GLY A 100 -19.09 7.90 -7.09
N PHE A 101 -18.00 7.29 -7.60
CA PHE A 101 -16.83 8.06 -8.03
C PHE A 101 -17.09 8.71 -9.38
N ARG A 102 -16.33 9.76 -9.68
CA ARG A 102 -16.24 10.30 -11.04
C ARG A 102 -14.89 9.90 -11.58
N VAL A 103 -14.92 9.00 -12.55
CA VAL A 103 -13.72 8.51 -13.23
C VAL A 103 -13.57 9.30 -14.54
N GLN A 104 -12.38 9.81 -14.81
CA GLN A 104 -12.06 10.44 -16.09
C GLN A 104 -12.03 9.39 -17.21
N ASP A 105 -12.28 9.83 -18.44
CA ASP A 105 -12.19 8.95 -19.59
C ASP A 105 -10.78 8.35 -19.70
N PRO A 106 -10.67 7.06 -20.04
CA PRO A 106 -9.37 6.41 -20.16
C PRO A 106 -8.58 7.00 -21.33
N GLU A 107 -7.34 7.40 -21.06
CA GLU A 107 -6.39 7.88 -22.05
C GLU A 107 -5.33 6.83 -22.32
N ARG A 108 -4.96 6.67 -23.60
CA ARG A 108 -3.92 5.74 -24.02
C ARG A 108 -2.59 6.47 -24.18
N GLY A 109 -1.59 6.02 -23.44
CA GLY A 109 -0.22 6.50 -23.54
C GLY A 109 0.56 5.83 -24.66
N GLU A 110 1.63 6.49 -25.11
CA GLU A 110 2.56 5.98 -26.12
C GLU A 110 3.38 4.77 -25.61
N ASN A 111 3.50 4.62 -24.30
CA ASN A 111 4.18 3.51 -23.63
C ASN A 111 3.41 2.18 -23.63
N GLY A 112 2.22 2.13 -24.26
CA GLY A 112 1.38 0.94 -24.32
C GLY A 112 0.42 0.77 -23.14
N LEU A 113 0.46 1.68 -22.15
CA LEU A 113 -0.52 1.73 -21.07
C LEU A 113 -1.75 2.54 -21.46
N ALA A 114 -2.90 2.19 -20.89
CA ALA A 114 -4.03 3.11 -20.77
C ALA A 114 -4.26 3.42 -19.29
N ALA A 115 -4.65 4.66 -19.01
CA ALA A 115 -4.88 5.14 -17.67
C ALA A 115 -6.20 5.92 -17.59
N ALA A 116 -6.96 5.70 -16.52
CA ALA A 116 -8.04 6.59 -16.10
C ALA A 116 -7.71 7.14 -14.71
N ALA A 117 -8.29 8.27 -14.32
CA ALA A 117 -8.03 8.86 -13.01
C ALA A 117 -9.33 9.22 -12.28
N ILE A 118 -9.26 9.14 -10.95
CA ILE A 118 -10.26 9.65 -10.02
C ILE A 118 -9.62 10.85 -9.32
N PRO A 119 -9.80 12.08 -9.84
CA PRO A 119 -9.26 13.27 -9.21
C PRO A 119 -10.11 13.68 -8.01
N PHE A 120 -9.45 14.00 -6.91
CA PHE A 120 -10.10 14.46 -5.69
C PHE A 120 -9.98 15.97 -5.49
N GLY A 121 -10.86 16.54 -4.66
CA GLY A 121 -10.90 17.99 -4.39
C GLY A 121 -9.66 18.55 -3.69
N ASP A 122 -8.95 17.72 -2.92
CA ASP A 122 -7.68 18.07 -2.27
C ASP A 122 -6.45 17.97 -3.22
N GLY A 123 -6.68 17.66 -4.49
CA GLY A 123 -5.65 17.51 -5.52
C GLY A 123 -4.95 16.15 -5.54
N THR A 124 -5.26 15.24 -4.61
CA THR A 124 -4.83 13.84 -4.74
C THR A 124 -5.59 13.13 -5.85
N ARG A 125 -5.09 11.99 -6.34
CA ARG A 125 -5.85 11.15 -7.29
C ARG A 125 -5.57 9.66 -7.13
N LEU A 126 -6.56 8.85 -7.46
CA LEU A 126 -6.37 7.42 -7.75
C LEU A 126 -6.19 7.26 -9.26
N GLU A 127 -5.11 6.62 -9.70
CA GLU A 127 -4.85 6.39 -11.13
C GLU A 127 -5.01 4.90 -11.42
N LEU A 128 -5.94 4.54 -12.31
CA LEU A 128 -6.22 3.17 -12.72
C LEU A 128 -5.47 2.89 -14.02
N LYS A 129 -4.55 1.94 -14.04
CA LYS A 129 -3.72 1.62 -15.22
C LYS A 129 -3.91 0.20 -15.70
N THR A 130 -4.06 0.04 -17.02
CA THR A 130 -4.09 -1.25 -17.70
C THR A 130 -3.13 -1.27 -18.88
N VAL A 131 -2.85 -2.46 -19.42
CA VAL A 131 -2.03 -2.62 -20.62
C VAL A 131 -2.95 -2.60 -21.84
N ALA A 132 -2.91 -1.52 -22.61
CA ALA A 132 -3.76 -1.34 -23.80
C ALA A 132 -3.19 -2.03 -25.05
N ALA A 133 -1.87 -2.21 -25.10
CA ALA A 133 -1.20 -3.07 -26.07
C ALA A 133 0.14 -3.54 -25.51
N ALA A 134 0.61 -4.70 -25.96
CA ALA A 134 1.96 -5.14 -25.71
C ALA A 134 2.93 -4.11 -26.32
N PRO A 135 3.74 -3.42 -25.50
CA PRO A 135 4.75 -2.50 -26.01
C PRO A 135 5.79 -3.28 -26.81
N GLY A 136 6.35 -2.68 -27.86
CA GLY A 136 7.53 -3.23 -28.51
C GLY A 136 8.74 -3.16 -27.56
N PRO A 137 9.78 -3.99 -27.75
CA PRO A 137 10.97 -3.98 -26.90
C PRO A 137 11.70 -2.62 -26.92
N ASP A 138 11.57 -1.87 -28.01
CA ASP A 138 12.19 -0.55 -28.19
C ASP A 138 11.26 0.62 -27.82
N THR A 139 10.03 0.35 -27.37
CA THR A 139 9.07 1.40 -26.99
C THR A 139 9.53 2.07 -25.67
N PRO A 140 9.67 3.41 -25.64
CA PRO A 140 9.91 4.12 -24.39
C PRO A 140 8.83 3.78 -23.35
N GLY A 141 9.24 3.36 -22.15
CA GLY A 141 8.30 2.94 -21.10
C GLY A 141 7.82 1.49 -21.23
N ALA A 142 8.32 0.68 -22.17
CA ALA A 142 7.99 -0.75 -22.28
C ALA A 142 8.23 -1.52 -20.97
N ALA A 143 9.29 -1.18 -20.23
CA ALA A 143 9.57 -1.77 -18.92
C ALA A 143 8.50 -1.43 -17.87
N GLU A 144 7.89 -0.25 -17.93
CA GLU A 144 6.77 0.11 -17.06
C GLU A 144 5.51 -0.66 -17.45
N ALA A 145 5.17 -0.70 -18.74
CA ALA A 145 4.04 -1.47 -19.23
C ALA A 145 4.16 -2.97 -18.88
N GLN A 146 5.36 -3.55 -19.00
CA GLN A 146 5.61 -4.92 -18.57
C GLN A 146 5.40 -5.12 -17.07
N ARG A 147 5.81 -4.16 -16.22
CA ARG A 147 5.54 -4.23 -14.77
C ARG A 147 4.04 -4.27 -14.48
N TYR A 148 3.24 -3.47 -15.17
CA TYR A 148 1.78 -3.51 -15.02
C TYR A 148 1.19 -4.82 -15.55
N ALA A 149 1.73 -5.37 -16.65
CA ALA A 149 1.33 -6.68 -17.16
C ALA A 149 1.55 -7.78 -16.12
N ASP A 150 2.73 -7.80 -15.48
CA ASP A 150 3.07 -8.76 -14.43
C ASP A 150 2.07 -8.64 -13.26
N LEU A 151 1.83 -7.42 -12.76
CA LEU A 151 0.88 -7.17 -11.65
C LEU A 151 -0.56 -7.57 -12.00
N ILE A 152 -0.99 -7.37 -13.23
CA ILE A 152 -2.33 -7.78 -13.70
C ILE A 152 -2.42 -9.30 -13.77
N ALA A 153 -1.37 -9.98 -14.28
CA ALA A 153 -1.31 -11.43 -14.33
C ALA A 153 -1.38 -12.07 -12.94
N ASP A 154 -0.81 -11.40 -11.94
CA ASP A 154 -0.85 -11.81 -10.53
C ASP A 154 -2.18 -11.45 -9.82
N GLY A 155 -3.21 -11.02 -10.56
CA GLY A 155 -4.56 -10.76 -10.04
C GLY A 155 -4.91 -9.28 -9.84
N GLY A 156 -4.03 -8.36 -10.27
CA GLY A 156 -4.24 -6.91 -10.21
C GLY A 156 -4.13 -6.35 -8.79
N GLY A 157 -4.50 -5.07 -8.64
CA GLY A 157 -4.44 -4.36 -7.36
C GLY A 157 -3.04 -3.88 -6.97
N GLY A 158 -2.00 -4.29 -7.71
CA GLY A 158 -0.64 -3.78 -7.65
C GLY A 158 -0.59 -2.27 -7.69
N ALA A 159 -0.33 -1.63 -6.56
CA ALA A 159 -0.27 -0.18 -6.49
C ALA A 159 1.09 0.36 -6.05
N TYR A 160 1.45 1.50 -6.62
CA TYR A 160 2.63 2.28 -6.28
C TYR A 160 2.22 3.54 -5.54
N LEU A 161 3.13 4.14 -4.80
CA LEU A 161 2.89 5.40 -4.11
C LEU A 161 3.67 6.52 -4.79
N ALA A 162 2.96 7.49 -5.35
CA ALA A 162 3.55 8.72 -5.86
C ALA A 162 3.54 9.80 -4.76
N LEU A 163 4.69 10.41 -4.55
CA LEU A 163 4.88 11.51 -3.61
C LEU A 163 5.33 12.76 -4.36
N SER A 164 4.92 13.93 -3.88
CA SER A 164 5.35 15.22 -4.40
C SER A 164 5.89 16.12 -3.29
N GLY A 165 6.49 17.25 -3.67
CA GLY A 165 6.93 18.28 -2.73
C GLY A 165 8.42 18.64 -2.84
N PRO A 166 9.35 17.70 -2.59
CA PRO A 166 10.76 17.92 -2.88
C PRO A 166 10.98 18.03 -4.39
N ASP A 167 11.83 18.95 -4.83
CA ASP A 167 12.24 18.99 -6.23
C ASP A 167 13.03 17.72 -6.59
N PRO A 168 13.04 17.29 -7.86
CA PRO A 168 13.75 16.07 -8.28
C PRO A 168 15.23 16.03 -7.90
N ALA A 169 15.92 17.18 -7.89
CA ALA A 169 17.34 17.23 -7.53
C ALA A 169 17.53 16.96 -6.03
N GLY A 170 16.72 17.57 -5.16
CA GLY A 170 16.71 17.31 -3.73
C GLY A 170 16.33 15.85 -3.39
N VAL A 171 15.47 15.22 -4.19
CA VAL A 171 15.22 13.78 -4.06
C VAL A 171 16.47 12.97 -4.38
N LEU A 172 17.16 13.28 -5.47
CA LEU A 172 18.39 12.59 -5.86
C LEU A 172 19.52 12.79 -4.84
N ASP A 173 19.65 13.98 -4.26
CA ASP A 173 20.64 14.28 -3.24
C ASP A 173 20.40 13.45 -1.97
N ILE A 174 19.18 13.47 -1.42
CA ILE A 174 18.83 12.68 -0.24
C ILE A 174 18.93 11.18 -0.52
N ALA A 175 18.50 10.73 -1.71
CA ALA A 175 18.65 9.34 -2.11
C ALA A 175 20.13 8.94 -2.23
N GLY A 176 21.00 9.80 -2.75
CA GLY A 176 22.44 9.56 -2.83
C GLY A 176 23.12 9.49 -1.46
N GLU A 177 22.68 10.29 -0.50
CA GLU A 177 23.19 10.25 0.89
C GLU A 177 22.77 8.97 1.63
N LEU A 178 21.52 8.54 1.46
CA LEU A 178 20.96 7.40 2.18
C LEU A 178 21.22 6.06 1.49
N GLU A 179 21.25 6.04 0.17
CA GLU A 179 21.39 4.86 -0.68
C GLU A 179 22.52 5.05 -1.72
N PRO A 180 23.77 5.30 -1.29
CA PRO A 180 24.90 5.66 -2.18
C PRO A 180 25.28 4.57 -3.19
N ALA A 181 24.81 3.33 -2.99
CA ALA A 181 25.02 2.22 -3.90
C ALA A 181 24.05 2.22 -5.09
N LEU A 182 22.98 3.02 -5.06
CA LEU A 182 21.86 2.91 -6.00
C LEU A 182 21.44 4.29 -6.52
N ALA A 183 21.60 4.49 -7.83
CA ALA A 183 21.10 5.68 -8.50
C ALA A 183 19.58 5.57 -8.63
N ALA A 184 18.84 6.40 -7.91
CA ALA A 184 17.47 6.68 -8.28
C ALA A 184 17.46 7.14 -9.75
N THR A 185 16.58 6.56 -10.54
CA THR A 185 16.50 6.84 -11.98
C THR A 185 15.56 8.01 -12.21
N SER A 186 16.02 9.02 -12.94
CA SER A 186 15.14 10.06 -13.46
C SER A 186 14.42 9.57 -14.71
N GLY A 187 13.10 9.75 -14.75
CA GLY A 187 12.22 9.45 -15.88
C GLY A 187 11.53 10.71 -16.42
N GLU A 188 10.73 10.57 -17.49
CA GLU A 188 9.90 11.64 -18.09
C GLU A 188 10.54 13.04 -18.06
N ALA A 189 11.69 13.18 -18.73
CA ALA A 189 12.43 14.44 -18.84
C ALA A 189 12.86 15.08 -17.50
N GLY A 190 13.11 14.26 -16.46
CA GLY A 190 13.58 14.72 -15.15
C GLY A 190 12.46 15.08 -14.17
N ARG A 191 11.19 14.86 -14.55
CA ARG A 191 10.01 15.18 -13.72
C ARG A 191 9.60 14.06 -12.77
N ARG A 192 10.19 12.88 -12.92
CA ARG A 192 9.92 11.72 -12.07
C ARG A 192 11.23 11.13 -11.58
N VAL A 193 11.30 10.79 -10.30
CA VAL A 193 12.42 10.07 -9.69
C VAL A 193 11.88 8.79 -9.07
N GLY A 194 12.43 7.65 -9.45
CA GLY A 194 12.02 6.35 -8.91
C GLY A 194 13.21 5.42 -8.71
N PHE A 195 12.94 4.24 -8.17
CA PHE A 195 13.97 3.24 -7.91
C PHE A 195 13.87 2.06 -8.90
N PRO A 196 14.99 1.39 -9.19
CA PRO A 196 15.00 0.13 -9.93
C PRO A 196 14.08 -0.93 -9.30
N ARG A 197 13.57 -1.87 -10.10
CA ARG A 197 12.60 -2.92 -9.65
C ARG A 197 13.12 -3.77 -8.50
N ASP A 198 14.41 -4.05 -8.48
CA ASP A 198 15.12 -4.84 -7.46
C ASP A 198 15.49 -4.03 -6.22
N HIS A 199 15.13 -2.74 -6.16
CA HIS A 199 15.37 -1.89 -5.01
C HIS A 199 14.26 -2.07 -3.95
N PRO A 200 14.58 -2.12 -2.65
CA PRO A 200 13.57 -2.18 -1.57
C PRO A 200 12.61 -0.98 -1.48
N LEU A 201 12.82 0.07 -2.30
CA LEU A 201 12.02 1.31 -2.33
C LEU A 201 11.25 1.48 -3.64
N HIS A 202 11.27 0.48 -4.54
CA HIS A 202 10.64 0.54 -5.87
C HIS A 202 9.14 0.81 -5.85
N ALA A 203 8.48 0.54 -4.71
CA ALA A 203 7.07 0.80 -4.50
C ALA A 203 6.73 2.30 -4.37
N VAL A 204 7.73 3.17 -4.16
CA VAL A 204 7.57 4.62 -4.03
C VAL A 204 8.33 5.33 -5.14
N PHE A 205 7.72 6.38 -5.68
CA PHE A 205 8.40 7.30 -6.60
C PHE A 205 7.96 8.73 -6.34
N PHE A 206 8.76 9.66 -6.82
CA PHE A 206 8.55 11.09 -6.67
C PHE A 206 8.19 11.70 -8.00
N VAL A 207 7.27 12.65 -7.97
CA VAL A 207 6.89 13.47 -9.11
C VAL A 207 7.12 14.93 -8.78
N ASP A 208 7.68 15.64 -9.75
CA ASP A 208 7.70 17.09 -9.76
C ASP A 208 6.25 17.55 -9.98
N PRO A 209 5.62 18.23 -9.01
CA PRO A 209 4.33 18.85 -9.26
C PRO A 209 4.56 19.90 -10.35
N ASP A 210 3.99 19.69 -11.54
CA ASP A 210 4.20 20.48 -12.75
C ASP A 210 4.50 21.97 -12.41
N PRO A 211 5.67 22.53 -12.78
CA PRO A 211 6.08 23.86 -12.31
C PRO A 211 5.14 25.02 -12.72
N GLY A 212 4.20 24.77 -13.64
CA GLY A 212 3.09 25.68 -13.96
C GLY A 212 1.85 25.49 -13.08
N ALA A 213 1.68 24.31 -12.49
CA ALA A 213 0.70 24.01 -11.45
C ALA A 213 1.27 24.45 -10.09
N ARG A 214 1.18 25.76 -9.78
CA ARG A 214 1.01 26.17 -8.37
C ARG A 214 0.02 25.19 -7.77
N GLU A 215 0.36 24.60 -6.61
CA GLU A 215 -0.48 23.70 -5.81
C GLU A 215 -1.92 23.77 -6.30
N PRO A 216 -2.38 22.81 -7.13
CA PRO A 216 -3.53 23.02 -8.01
C PRO A 216 -4.65 23.60 -7.14
N PRO A 217 -5.05 24.87 -7.38
CA PRO A 217 -5.75 25.66 -6.37
C PRO A 217 -7.02 24.91 -6.05
N ILE A 218 -7.10 24.23 -4.88
CA ILE A 218 -8.16 23.27 -4.46
C ILE A 218 -9.11 23.07 -5.61
N MET A 219 -8.71 22.28 -6.63
CA MET A 219 -9.16 22.46 -8.03
C MET A 219 -10.57 23.03 -8.06
N SER A 220 -10.71 24.34 -8.27
CA SER A 220 -12.01 24.98 -8.33
C SER A 220 -12.66 24.52 -9.65
N GLY A 221 -13.26 23.33 -9.62
CA GLY A 221 -13.66 22.59 -10.81
C GLY A 221 -13.37 21.08 -10.79
N ALA A 222 -12.65 20.53 -9.80
CA ALA A 222 -12.65 19.08 -9.58
C ALA A 222 -14.09 18.65 -9.34
N PRO A 223 -14.61 17.71 -10.13
CA PRO A 223 -16.02 17.43 -10.13
C PRO A 223 -16.38 16.68 -8.84
N GLU A 224 -17.25 17.26 -8.01
CA GLU A 224 -17.64 16.67 -6.73
C GLU A 224 -18.21 15.26 -6.93
N HIS A 225 -17.58 14.26 -6.32
CA HIS A 225 -18.04 12.88 -6.42
C HIS A 225 -19.42 12.72 -5.76
N PRO A 226 -20.38 12.03 -6.39
CA PRO A 226 -21.65 11.68 -5.74
C PRO A 226 -21.52 11.05 -4.34
N ASN A 227 -20.47 10.26 -4.12
CA ASN A 227 -20.15 9.65 -2.82
C ASN A 227 -19.48 10.59 -1.80
N ARG A 228 -19.28 11.87 -2.18
CA ARG A 228 -18.63 12.93 -1.40
C ARG A 228 -17.16 12.65 -1.05
N ALA A 229 -16.49 11.77 -1.77
CA ALA A 229 -15.04 11.63 -1.64
C ALA A 229 -14.34 12.96 -1.96
N ARG A 230 -13.31 13.29 -1.18
CA ARG A 230 -12.60 14.59 -1.22
C ARG A 230 -11.09 14.46 -1.36
N GLY A 231 -10.53 13.29 -1.05
CA GLY A 231 -9.09 13.09 -1.05
C GLY A 231 -8.65 11.71 -0.62
N LEU A 232 -7.41 11.34 -0.92
CA LEU A 232 -6.73 10.21 -0.31
C LEU A 232 -6.28 10.61 1.11
N GLN A 233 -6.72 9.86 2.11
CA GLN A 233 -6.36 10.09 3.51
C GLN A 233 -5.16 9.25 3.94
N ALA A 234 -5.10 8.00 3.51
CA ALA A 234 -4.03 7.09 3.89
C ALA A 234 -3.71 6.04 2.84
N VAL A 235 -2.48 5.55 2.87
CA VAL A 235 -1.98 4.48 2.01
C VAL A 235 -1.23 3.46 2.86
N TRP A 236 -1.61 2.19 2.76
CA TRP A 236 -0.90 1.06 3.37
C TRP A 236 0.00 0.42 2.32
N ILE A 237 1.30 0.52 2.53
CA ILE A 237 2.33 0.04 1.61
C ILE A 237 3.13 -1.07 2.27
N MET A 238 3.16 -2.24 1.62
CA MET A 238 4.08 -3.32 1.91
C MET A 238 5.46 -2.95 1.38
N ALA A 239 6.44 -3.04 2.27
CA ALA A 239 7.84 -2.83 1.97
C ALA A 239 8.63 -4.08 2.36
N GLU A 240 9.57 -4.49 1.51
CA GLU A 240 10.54 -5.55 1.82
C GLU A 240 11.44 -5.16 3.00
N ASP A 241 11.77 -3.86 3.08
CA ASP A 241 12.55 -3.24 4.16
C ASP A 241 11.78 -2.04 4.74
N PRO A 242 10.81 -2.28 5.65
CA PRO A 242 9.94 -1.23 6.19
C PRO A 242 10.72 -0.17 6.98
N GLU A 243 11.81 -0.54 7.63
CA GLU A 243 12.67 0.41 8.37
C GLU A 243 13.43 1.33 7.43
N ARG A 244 13.90 0.81 6.29
CA ARG A 244 14.53 1.65 5.26
C ARG A 244 13.54 2.62 4.64
N LEU A 245 12.35 2.16 4.23
CA LEU A 245 11.32 3.05 3.70
C LEU A 245 10.92 4.12 4.72
N THR A 246 10.73 3.73 5.98
CA THR A 246 10.43 4.70 7.06
C THR A 246 11.54 5.74 7.18
N ARG A 247 12.80 5.33 7.30
CA ARG A 247 13.94 6.27 7.42
C ARG A 247 14.02 7.22 6.22
N PHE A 248 13.79 6.69 5.03
CA PHE A 248 13.78 7.45 3.79
C PHE A 248 12.68 8.51 3.80
N LEU A 249 11.43 8.17 4.16
CA LEU A 249 10.34 9.14 4.28
C LEU A 249 10.64 10.22 5.34
N LEU A 250 11.22 9.84 6.48
CA LEU A 250 11.58 10.78 7.55
C LEU A 250 12.66 11.78 7.11
N ALA A 251 13.57 11.39 6.22
CA ALA A 251 14.58 12.30 5.66
C ALA A 251 13.95 13.43 4.81
N PHE A 252 12.75 13.22 4.28
CA PHE A 252 11.95 14.25 3.60
C PHE A 252 10.97 14.99 4.53
N GLY A 253 11.23 15.00 5.84
CA GLY A 253 10.43 15.76 6.80
C GLY A 253 9.08 15.15 7.16
N ALA A 254 8.86 13.86 6.83
CA ALA A 254 7.73 13.13 7.35
C ALA A 254 7.82 12.97 8.88
N ARG A 255 6.69 12.66 9.51
CA ARG A 255 6.58 12.47 10.97
C ARG A 255 6.36 11.00 11.30
N ASP A 256 7.20 10.44 12.17
CA ASP A 256 6.93 9.14 12.76
C ASP A 256 5.83 9.25 13.83
N CYS A 257 4.76 8.48 13.67
CA CYS A 257 3.68 8.38 14.65
C CYS A 257 3.69 7.04 15.41
N GLY A 258 4.68 6.18 15.15
CA GLY A 258 4.84 4.91 15.82
C GLY A 258 3.99 3.78 15.23
N PRO A 259 3.81 2.68 15.97
CA PRO A 259 3.11 1.50 15.49
C PRO A 259 1.62 1.76 15.26
N SER A 260 1.08 1.16 14.21
CA SER A 260 -0.34 1.20 13.84
C SER A 260 -0.84 -0.20 13.49
N ARG A 261 -2.15 -0.40 13.66
CA ARG A 261 -2.84 -1.63 13.34
C ARG A 261 -3.95 -1.35 12.33
N HIS A 262 -3.91 -2.02 11.20
CA HIS A 262 -4.98 -2.01 10.21
C HIS A 262 -6.20 -2.79 10.75
N PRO A 263 -7.42 -2.46 10.31
CA PRO A 263 -8.61 -3.25 10.62
C PRO A 263 -8.42 -4.76 10.37
N GLU A 264 -7.81 -5.14 9.26
CA GLU A 264 -7.51 -6.54 8.88
C GLU A 264 -6.28 -7.15 9.61
N HIS A 265 -5.92 -6.62 10.78
CA HIS A 265 -4.82 -7.12 11.60
C HIS A 265 -3.43 -7.02 10.98
N LEU A 266 -3.25 -6.18 9.95
CA LEU A 266 -1.92 -5.77 9.52
C LEU A 266 -1.27 -4.89 10.60
N TYR A 267 0.00 -5.14 10.86
CA TYR A 267 0.81 -4.31 11.73
C TYR A 267 1.78 -3.53 10.87
N GLY A 268 1.79 -2.21 11.05
CA GLY A 268 2.68 -1.32 10.32
C GLY A 268 3.14 -0.17 11.19
N ARG A 269 3.92 0.72 10.60
CA ARG A 269 4.34 1.98 11.21
C ARG A 269 3.66 3.14 10.49
N ALA A 270 3.02 4.01 11.26
CA ALA A 270 2.35 5.19 10.71
C ALA A 270 3.37 6.32 10.52
N VAL A 271 3.46 6.81 9.28
CA VAL A 271 4.33 7.91 8.88
C VAL A 271 3.45 9.02 8.30
N GLY A 272 3.36 10.13 9.02
CA GLY A 272 2.54 11.27 8.65
C GLY A 272 3.24 12.14 7.63
N ILE A 273 2.52 12.50 6.58
CA ILE A 273 2.99 13.40 5.51
C ILE A 273 1.97 14.53 5.33
N ARG A 274 2.24 15.45 4.41
CA ARG A 274 1.26 16.47 4.04
C ARG A 274 0.15 15.83 3.23
N GLY A 275 -1.09 16.04 3.65
CA GLY A 275 -2.28 15.50 2.99
C GLY A 275 -2.64 14.06 3.37
N GLY A 276 -1.89 13.37 4.25
CA GLY A 276 -2.29 12.03 4.67
C GLY A 276 -1.28 11.26 5.51
N THR A 277 -1.52 9.95 5.63
CA THR A 277 -0.66 8.99 6.34
C THR A 277 -0.19 7.88 5.41
N VAL A 278 1.10 7.54 5.48
CA VAL A 278 1.64 6.31 4.90
C VAL A 278 1.82 5.29 6.02
N TYR A 279 1.15 4.15 5.91
CA TYR A 279 1.34 3.02 6.81
C TYR A 279 2.31 2.05 6.15
N VAL A 280 3.52 1.94 6.70
CA VAL A 280 4.56 1.06 6.19
C VAL A 280 4.42 -0.30 6.86
N VAL A 281 4.11 -1.33 6.08
CA VAL A 281 3.87 -2.71 6.52
C VAL A 281 5.06 -3.57 6.09
N ASP A 282 5.48 -4.49 6.96
CA ASP A 282 6.49 -5.48 6.61
C ASP A 282 5.89 -6.52 5.64
N ALA A 283 6.38 -6.56 4.41
CA ALA A 283 5.91 -7.51 3.39
C ALA A 283 6.07 -8.98 3.84
N ARG A 284 7.01 -9.27 4.74
CA ARG A 284 7.25 -10.64 5.26
C ARG A 284 6.19 -11.10 6.25
N LEU A 285 5.43 -10.18 6.83
CA LEU A 285 4.33 -10.48 7.74
C LEU A 285 3.03 -10.76 6.99
N TRP A 286 2.98 -10.47 5.70
CA TRP A 286 1.85 -10.79 4.85
C TRP A 286 1.99 -12.24 4.35
N MET A 287 0.99 -13.07 4.69
CA MET A 287 1.00 -14.50 4.35
C MET A 287 0.49 -14.80 2.93
N ALA A 288 0.16 -13.77 2.13
CA ALA A 288 -0.11 -13.98 0.72
C ALA A 288 1.21 -14.07 -0.07
N ASP A 289 1.15 -14.69 -1.24
CA ASP A 289 2.30 -14.99 -2.11
C ASP A 289 3.26 -13.78 -2.23
N PRO A 290 4.58 -13.91 -2.03
CA PRO A 290 5.55 -12.79 -2.10
C PRO A 290 5.62 -12.01 -3.42
N GLY A 291 4.76 -12.32 -4.41
CA GLY A 291 4.48 -11.49 -5.59
C GLY A 291 3.30 -10.51 -5.44
N SER A 292 2.71 -10.41 -4.24
CA SER A 292 1.55 -9.55 -3.95
C SER A 292 1.85 -8.06 -4.18
N ALA A 293 0.85 -7.34 -4.70
CA ALA A 293 0.80 -5.88 -4.88
C ALA A 293 1.50 -5.04 -3.77
N PRO A 294 2.34 -4.03 -4.09
CA PRO A 294 3.08 -3.27 -3.06
C PRO A 294 2.18 -2.43 -2.15
N VAL A 295 1.16 -1.75 -2.68
CA VAL A 295 0.15 -1.08 -1.85
C VAL A 295 -1.05 -1.99 -1.66
N VAL A 296 -1.50 -2.11 -0.41
CA VAL A 296 -2.55 -3.06 0.00
C VAL A 296 -3.84 -2.40 0.48
N SER A 297 -3.81 -1.13 0.87
CA SER A 297 -5.04 -0.44 1.24
C SER A 297 -4.91 1.06 1.06
N LEU A 298 -6.04 1.70 0.78
CA LEU A 298 -6.23 3.12 0.65
C LEU A 298 -7.40 3.53 1.52
N THR A 299 -7.26 4.64 2.23
CA THR A 299 -8.39 5.28 2.88
C THR A 299 -8.72 6.55 2.11
N VAL A 300 -9.98 6.72 1.71
CA VAL A 300 -10.48 7.89 1.00
C VAL A 300 -11.34 8.71 1.97
N LEU A 301 -11.03 10.00 2.07
CA LEU A 301 -11.78 10.95 2.89
C LEU A 301 -13.12 11.27 2.22
N GLY A 302 -14.22 10.91 2.88
CA GLY A 302 -15.60 11.20 2.49
C GLY A 302 -16.18 12.42 3.20
N GLY A 303 -17.43 12.74 2.88
CA GLY A 303 -18.23 13.71 3.64
C GLY A 303 -18.74 13.12 4.96
N PRO A 304 -19.36 13.93 5.84
CA PRO A 304 -19.89 13.45 7.13
C PRO A 304 -20.99 12.38 6.99
N GLU A 305 -21.65 12.31 5.83
CA GLU A 305 -22.68 11.31 5.52
C GLU A 305 -22.12 10.10 4.75
N SER A 306 -20.81 10.03 4.51
CA SER A 306 -20.22 8.91 3.76
C SER A 306 -20.29 7.64 4.59
N VAL A 307 -20.96 6.62 4.06
CA VAL A 307 -20.97 5.28 4.63
C VAL A 307 -19.59 4.65 4.39
N SER A 308 -19.01 4.07 5.44
CA SER A 308 -17.77 3.33 5.28
C SER A 308 -18.05 2.03 4.56
N ASP A 309 -17.56 1.95 3.32
CA ASP A 309 -17.58 0.75 2.49
C ASP A 309 -16.16 0.38 2.10
N ASN A 310 -15.91 -0.92 2.03
CA ASN A 310 -14.66 -1.50 1.57
C ASN A 310 -14.79 -1.93 0.11
N ILE A 311 -14.02 -1.30 -0.76
CA ILE A 311 -13.94 -1.66 -2.18
C ILE A 311 -12.69 -2.50 -2.38
N VAL A 312 -12.90 -3.77 -2.74
CA VAL A 312 -11.79 -4.67 -3.08
C VAL A 312 -11.51 -4.56 -4.57
N LEU A 313 -10.32 -4.11 -4.91
CA LEU A 313 -9.82 -4.05 -6.29
C LEU A 313 -8.87 -5.23 -6.54
N GLY A 314 -9.31 -6.20 -7.34
CA GLY A 314 -8.49 -7.36 -7.79
C GLY A 314 -8.93 -8.70 -7.19
N SER A 315 -8.56 -9.80 -7.86
CA SER A 315 -8.92 -11.18 -7.51
C SER A 315 -7.90 -11.87 -6.60
N ALA A 316 -6.69 -11.33 -6.49
CA ALA A 316 -5.64 -11.78 -5.56
C ALA A 316 -5.63 -11.04 -4.21
N GLY A 317 -6.70 -10.30 -3.89
CA GLY A 317 -6.94 -9.74 -2.55
C GLY A 317 -6.12 -8.50 -2.17
N GLY A 318 -5.53 -7.79 -3.13
CA GLY A 318 -4.48 -6.82 -2.85
C GLY A 318 -4.93 -5.49 -2.27
N LEU A 319 -5.81 -4.74 -2.95
CA LEU A 319 -6.06 -3.33 -2.66
C LEU A 319 -7.46 -3.06 -2.09
N TRP A 320 -7.49 -2.60 -0.84
CA TRP A 320 -8.70 -2.25 -0.10
C TRP A 320 -8.90 -0.74 -0.09
N ILE A 321 -9.94 -0.21 -0.74
CA ILE A 321 -10.32 1.20 -0.59
C ILE A 321 -11.37 1.31 0.51
N GLU A 322 -11.00 1.91 1.63
CA GLU A 322 -11.89 2.25 2.73
C GLU A 322 -12.35 3.70 2.58
N LEU A 323 -13.65 3.93 2.39
CA LEU A 323 -14.22 5.28 2.52
C LEU A 323 -14.40 5.60 4.00
N ARG A 324 -13.86 6.72 4.48
CA ARG A 324 -14.10 7.19 5.85
C ARG A 324 -14.81 8.53 5.84
N PRO A 325 -15.91 8.71 6.60
CA PRO A 325 -16.50 10.02 6.76
C PRO A 325 -15.46 10.99 7.33
N SER A 326 -15.44 12.22 6.83
CA SER A 326 -14.71 13.28 7.53
C SER A 326 -15.35 13.44 8.90
N GLU A 327 -14.59 13.14 9.96
CA GLU A 327 -14.97 13.61 11.28
C GLU A 327 -15.15 15.12 11.16
N GLY A 328 -16.36 15.61 11.47
CA GLY A 328 -16.64 17.02 11.45
C GLY A 328 -15.65 17.70 12.39
N ASN A 329 -14.66 18.39 11.82
CA ASN A 329 -13.95 19.43 12.55
C ASN A 329 -14.95 20.59 12.71
N GLU A 330 -15.94 20.42 13.59
CA GLU A 330 -16.70 21.53 14.16
C GLU A 330 -15.81 22.32 15.13
#